data_AF-A0A1B2DK81-F1
#
_entry.id   AF-A0A1B2DK81-F1
#
_cell.length_a   1.000
_cell.length_b   1.000
_cell.length_c   1.000
_cell.angle_alpha   90.00
_cell.angle_beta   90.00
_cell.angle_gamma   90.00
#
_symmetry.space_group_name_H-M   'P 1'
#
loop_
_entity.id
_entity.type
_entity.pdbx_description
1 polymer ?
#
loop_
_entity_poly.entity_id
_entity_poly.type
_entity_poly.pdbx_seq_one_letter_code
_entity_poly.pdbx_strand_id
1 'polypeptide(L)'
;MQNVFIELGIPDEYAGAKANADTETIEINAEDRRLRLADFSEIFAEKNIIGIPEDERYREICKYWPGADIYKVLEGNWCAAFVYYCCMAVGIRLPIRYPNRMYRLAGVGAWLDWAQLPETGFFYRDKQDGFNPERGDIVIYEKLLSDHSHDHIGIVIACEDNRIRVAEGNLDNKNCSGVLYRDRDHCIFGYIRIDNGYCFNFDGEYKPIR
;
A
#
# COMPACT_ATOMS: atom_id res chain seq x y z
N MET A 1 15.26 31.73 0.93
CA MET A 1 13.96 31.83 0.22
C MET A 1 14.17 32.04 -1.29
N GLN A 2 14.99 31.21 -1.95
CA GLN A 2 15.12 31.30 -3.41
C GLN A 2 15.61 30.02 -4.13
N ASN A 3 15.70 28.87 -3.45
CA ASN A 3 16.09 27.59 -4.08
C ASN A 3 14.98 26.52 -4.10
N VAL A 4 13.71 26.95 -3.95
CA VAL A 4 12.52 26.17 -4.35
C VAL A 4 12.28 26.30 -5.86
N PHE A 5 12.95 27.25 -6.53
CA PHE A 5 12.78 27.56 -7.95
C PHE A 5 13.65 26.72 -8.90
N ILE A 6 14.43 25.74 -8.41
CA ILE A 6 15.25 24.85 -9.25
C ILE A 6 14.70 23.41 -9.29
N GLU A 7 13.57 23.12 -8.62
CA GLU A 7 12.65 22.07 -9.10
C GLU A 7 12.08 22.38 -10.52
N LEU A 8 12.43 23.55 -11.10
CA LEU A 8 11.98 24.12 -12.38
C LEU A 8 13.03 24.15 -13.52
N GLY A 9 14.12 23.37 -13.49
CA GLY A 9 14.92 23.06 -14.68
C GLY A 9 16.03 24.04 -15.11
N ILE A 10 17.24 23.87 -14.55
CA ILE A 10 18.53 24.36 -15.10
C ILE A 10 19.62 23.29 -14.80
N PRO A 11 20.56 22.97 -15.72
CA PRO A 11 21.39 21.75 -15.67
C PRO A 11 22.81 21.94 -15.10
N ASP A 12 23.39 20.86 -14.57
CA ASP A 12 24.82 20.43 -14.63
C ASP A 12 25.08 19.31 -13.59
N GLU A 13 26.00 18.36 -13.70
CA GLU A 13 26.54 17.48 -14.75
C GLU A 13 27.54 16.54 -14.01
N TYR A 14 27.57 15.23 -14.32
CA TYR A 14 28.61 14.19 -14.00
C TYR A 14 28.89 13.81 -12.53
N ALA A 15 29.30 12.60 -12.11
CA ALA A 15 29.51 11.23 -12.62
C ALA A 15 29.60 10.35 -11.33
N GLY A 16 29.16 9.09 -11.21
CA GLY A 16 29.58 7.89 -11.94
C GLY A 16 30.21 6.88 -10.95
N ALA A 17 29.72 5.64 -10.90
CA ALA A 17 30.50 4.38 -10.77
C ALA A 17 29.57 3.20 -10.41
N LYS A 18 29.63 2.15 -11.24
CA LYS A 18 28.95 0.85 -11.07
C LYS A 18 29.68 -0.03 -10.04
N ALA A 19 28.94 -0.90 -9.37
CA ALA A 19 29.46 -2.14 -8.83
C ALA A 19 28.47 -3.28 -9.14
N ASN A 20 28.99 -4.34 -9.78
CA ASN A 20 28.33 -5.63 -9.95
C ASN A 20 28.47 -6.44 -8.64
N ALA A 21 27.44 -7.19 -8.29
CA ALA A 21 27.57 -8.33 -7.37
C ALA A 21 26.57 -9.42 -7.77
N ASP A 22 27.12 -10.41 -8.49
CA ASP A 22 26.93 -11.85 -8.37
C ASP A 22 25.55 -12.39 -7.96
N THR A 23 24.92 -12.98 -8.97
CA THR A 23 23.87 -13.99 -8.89
C THR A 23 24.45 -15.28 -8.29
N GLU A 24 24.18 -15.57 -7.02
CA GLU A 24 23.91 -16.92 -6.48
C GLU A 24 23.74 -16.87 -4.96
N THR A 25 22.84 -17.71 -4.45
CA THR A 25 22.50 -17.97 -3.03
C THR A 25 21.58 -16.98 -2.29
N ILE A 26 20.29 -16.99 -2.62
CA ILE A 26 19.21 -16.87 -1.63
C ILE A 26 18.06 -17.83 -1.99
N GLU A 27 18.25 -19.13 -1.74
CA GLU A 27 17.13 -19.99 -1.33
C GLU A 27 16.91 -19.76 0.18
N ILE A 28 16.48 -18.56 0.57
CA ILE A 28 15.82 -18.38 1.86
C ILE A 28 14.40 -18.87 1.63
N ASN A 29 13.96 -19.85 2.42
CA ASN A 29 12.55 -20.19 2.61
C ASN A 29 11.70 -18.92 2.48
N ALA A 30 11.04 -18.74 1.34
CA ALA A 30 10.15 -17.62 1.12
C ALA A 30 8.91 -17.88 1.95
N GLU A 31 8.99 -17.61 3.25
CA GLU A 31 7.81 -17.49 4.09
C GLU A 31 6.81 -16.61 3.34
N ASP A 32 5.59 -17.10 3.21
CA ASP A 32 4.54 -16.44 2.45
C ASP A 32 4.30 -15.05 3.05
N ARG A 33 4.87 -14.03 2.41
CA ARG A 33 4.82 -12.63 2.87
C ARG A 33 3.38 -12.13 2.86
N ARG A 34 2.50 -12.67 2.00
CA ARG A 34 1.06 -12.37 2.04
C ARG A 34 0.40 -12.92 3.30
N LEU A 35 0.71 -14.15 3.71
CA LEU A 35 0.19 -14.69 4.97
C LEU A 35 0.68 -13.86 6.17
N ARG A 36 1.97 -13.50 6.18
CA ARG A 36 2.53 -12.62 7.22
C ARG A 36 1.88 -11.23 7.21
N LEU A 37 1.55 -10.69 6.03
CA LEU A 37 0.84 -9.42 5.89
C LEU A 37 -0.54 -9.51 6.57
N ALA A 38 -1.30 -10.58 6.32
CA ALA A 38 -2.58 -10.79 6.97
C ALA A 38 -2.44 -10.95 8.49
N ASP A 39 -1.52 -11.79 8.97
CA ASP A 39 -1.30 -12.01 10.40
C ASP A 39 -0.89 -10.71 11.13
N PHE A 40 0.06 -9.97 10.54
CA PHE A 40 0.53 -8.72 11.11
C PHE A 40 -0.58 -7.66 11.13
N SER A 41 -1.30 -7.48 10.01
CA SER A 41 -2.35 -6.47 9.90
C SER A 41 -3.53 -6.75 10.83
N GLU A 42 -3.91 -8.01 11.02
CA GLU A 42 -4.93 -8.43 12.00
C GLU A 42 -4.51 -7.98 13.41
N ILE A 43 -3.33 -8.41 13.87
CA ILE A 43 -2.81 -8.06 15.19
C ILE A 43 -2.64 -6.55 15.35
N PHE A 44 -2.18 -5.85 14.32
CA PHE A 44 -1.89 -4.43 14.37
C PHE A 44 -3.17 -3.59 14.37
N ALA A 45 -4.17 -3.95 13.57
CA ALA A 45 -5.45 -3.26 13.52
C ALA A 45 -6.26 -3.40 14.82
N GLU A 46 -6.19 -4.56 15.48
CA GLU A 46 -6.88 -4.83 16.76
C GLU A 46 -6.35 -3.99 17.94
N LYS A 47 -5.22 -3.30 17.77
CA LYS A 47 -4.67 -2.40 18.79
C LYS A 47 -5.46 -1.10 18.97
N ASN A 48 -6.53 -0.87 18.20
CA ASN A 48 -7.35 0.34 18.23
C ASN A 48 -6.49 1.61 18.13
N ILE A 49 -5.72 1.71 17.03
CA ILE A 49 -4.87 2.85 16.73
C ILE A 49 -5.78 4.03 16.41
N ILE A 50 -5.55 5.17 17.08
CA ILE A 50 -6.30 6.40 16.84
C ILE A 50 -5.47 7.29 15.92
N GLY A 51 -6.08 7.82 14.86
CA GLY A 51 -5.40 8.65 13.86
C GLY A 51 -5.14 10.08 14.34
N ILE A 52 -4.45 10.24 15.46
CA ILE A 52 -4.06 11.52 16.06
C ILE A 52 -2.55 11.52 16.37
N PRO A 53 -1.88 12.69 16.35
CA PRO A 53 -0.44 12.79 16.60
C PRO A 53 0.01 12.19 17.93
N GLU A 54 -0.85 12.11 18.95
CA GLU A 54 -0.55 11.57 20.27
C GLU A 54 -0.38 10.04 20.28
N ASP A 55 -1.02 9.32 19.34
CA ASP A 55 -0.87 7.86 19.24
C ASP A 55 0.46 7.49 18.55
N GLU A 56 1.35 6.86 19.32
CA GLU A 56 2.66 6.39 18.84
C GLU A 56 2.57 5.52 17.58
N ARG A 57 1.54 4.66 17.50
CA ARG A 57 1.38 3.71 16.40
C ARG A 57 0.91 4.43 15.14
N TYR A 58 0.15 5.49 15.28
CA TYR A 58 -0.19 6.37 14.17
C TYR A 58 1.04 7.13 13.66
N ARG A 59 1.91 7.60 14.57
CA ARG A 59 3.20 8.20 14.16
C ARG A 59 4.09 7.22 13.42
N GLU A 60 4.11 5.95 13.83
CA GLU A 60 4.82 4.88 13.12
C GLU A 60 4.30 4.65 11.70
N ILE A 61 2.99 4.71 11.47
CA ILE A 61 2.39 4.68 10.12
C ILE A 61 2.82 5.90 9.32
N CYS A 62 2.88 7.07 9.95
CA CYS A 62 3.15 8.34 9.30
C CYS A 62 4.62 8.52 8.89
N LYS A 63 5.57 7.82 9.53
CA LYS A 63 7.03 8.04 9.37
C LYS A 63 7.55 7.93 7.94
N TYR A 64 6.84 7.22 7.07
CA TYR A 64 7.24 7.01 5.67
C TYR A 64 6.93 8.22 4.77
N TRP A 65 6.08 9.14 5.24
CA TRP A 65 5.56 10.21 4.41
C TRP A 65 6.21 11.54 4.76
N PRO A 66 6.81 12.25 3.78
CA PRO A 66 7.47 13.52 4.05
C PRO A 66 6.46 14.65 4.18
N GLY A 67 6.69 15.55 5.14
CA GLY A 67 5.92 16.78 5.33
C GLY A 67 5.83 17.17 6.80
N ALA A 68 5.95 18.47 7.11
CA ALA A 68 5.86 18.96 8.49
C ALA A 68 4.47 18.74 9.11
N ASP A 69 3.41 18.79 8.30
CA ASP A 69 2.02 18.65 8.72
C ASP A 69 1.46 17.23 8.47
N ILE A 70 2.32 16.22 8.34
CA ILE A 70 1.90 14.90 7.86
C ILE A 70 0.79 14.26 8.70
N TYR A 71 0.86 14.40 10.02
CA TYR A 71 -0.16 13.85 10.93
C TYR A 71 -1.54 14.48 10.71
N LYS A 72 -1.58 15.78 10.34
CA LYS A 72 -2.82 16.49 10.03
C LYS A 72 -3.34 16.14 8.64
N VAL A 73 -2.44 16.00 7.67
CA VAL A 73 -2.80 15.65 6.28
C VAL A 73 -3.42 14.25 6.21
N LEU A 74 -2.91 13.31 7.00
CA LEU A 74 -3.42 11.94 7.03
C LEU A 74 -4.58 11.72 8.01
N GLU A 75 -4.90 12.70 8.86
CA GLU A 75 -5.99 12.58 9.82
C GLU A 75 -7.31 12.31 9.08
N GLY A 76 -8.02 11.26 9.49
CA GLY A 76 -9.25 10.81 8.82
C GLY A 76 -9.08 10.29 7.40
N ASN A 77 -7.85 10.12 6.88
CA ASN A 77 -7.56 9.72 5.49
C ASN A 77 -6.34 8.79 5.38
N TRP A 78 -6.17 7.88 6.34
CA TRP A 78 -4.95 7.07 6.49
C TRP A 78 -5.11 5.57 6.22
N CYS A 79 -6.21 5.14 5.58
CA CYS A 79 -6.43 3.73 5.20
C CYS A 79 -5.31 3.18 4.32
N ALA A 80 -4.93 3.89 3.26
CA ALA A 80 -3.83 3.49 2.38
C ALA A 80 -2.45 3.58 3.06
N ALA A 81 -2.25 4.57 3.93
CA ALA A 81 -1.03 4.66 4.73
C ALA A 81 -0.87 3.47 5.70
N PHE A 82 -1.97 3.01 6.30
CA PHE A 82 -2.01 1.82 7.13
C PHE A 82 -1.61 0.56 6.36
N VAL A 83 -2.19 0.35 5.17
CA VAL A 83 -1.86 -0.81 4.31
C VAL A 83 -0.38 -0.76 3.91
N TYR A 84 0.13 0.42 3.53
CA TYR A 84 1.54 0.62 3.20
C TYR A 84 2.46 0.23 4.37
N TYR A 85 2.15 0.72 5.58
CA TYR A 85 2.90 0.39 6.78
C TYR A 85 2.94 -1.12 7.03
N CYS A 86 1.79 -1.80 6.92
CA CYS A 86 1.72 -3.25 7.11
C CYS A 86 2.58 -4.02 6.10
N CYS A 87 2.55 -3.64 4.82
CA CYS A 87 3.42 -4.22 3.79
C CYS A 87 4.92 -4.03 4.14
N MET A 88 5.31 -2.81 4.51
CA MET A 88 6.70 -2.50 4.85
C MET A 88 7.18 -3.25 6.10
N ALA A 89 6.31 -3.45 7.09
CA ALA A 89 6.60 -4.17 8.34
C ALA A 89 6.90 -5.66 8.11
N VAL A 90 6.29 -6.28 7.10
CA VAL A 90 6.52 -7.69 6.75
C VAL A 90 7.53 -7.90 5.62
N GLY A 91 8.21 -6.82 5.19
CA GLY A 91 9.26 -6.90 4.19
C GLY A 91 8.77 -6.88 2.74
N ILE A 92 7.51 -6.53 2.47
CA ILE A 92 7.04 -6.18 1.13
C ILE A 92 7.50 -4.75 0.85
N ARG A 93 8.60 -4.60 0.13
CA ARG A 93 9.22 -3.31 -0.15
C ARG A 93 8.45 -2.60 -1.26
N LEU A 94 7.86 -1.45 -0.92
CA LEU A 94 7.03 -0.63 -1.81
C LEU A 94 7.64 0.76 -2.01
N PRO A 95 7.44 1.38 -3.19
CA PRO A 95 7.77 2.78 -3.37
C PRO A 95 6.85 3.69 -2.55
N ILE A 96 7.39 4.74 -1.93
CA ILE A 96 6.54 5.83 -1.39
C ILE A 96 5.70 6.46 -2.53
N ARG A 97 6.33 6.62 -3.70
CA ARG A 97 5.74 7.06 -4.98
C ARG A 97 6.43 6.29 -6.09
N TYR A 98 5.65 5.72 -7.01
CA TYR A 98 6.24 4.99 -8.14
C TYR A 98 6.96 5.95 -9.10
N PRO A 99 8.13 5.61 -9.68
CA PRO A 99 9.02 6.55 -10.39
C PRO A 99 8.47 7.35 -11.59
N ASN A 100 7.24 7.11 -12.05
CA ASN A 100 6.57 7.91 -13.10
C ASN A 100 5.08 8.12 -12.79
N ARG A 101 4.75 8.21 -11.50
CA ARG A 101 3.39 8.47 -11.03
C ARG A 101 3.38 9.74 -10.19
N MET A 102 2.28 10.48 -10.29
CA MET A 102 2.11 11.74 -9.58
C MET A 102 1.87 11.52 -8.07
N TYR A 103 1.11 10.47 -7.74
CA TYR A 103 0.58 10.24 -6.40
C TYR A 103 1.41 9.24 -5.59
N ARG A 104 1.41 9.44 -4.26
CA ARG A 104 2.05 8.56 -3.28
C ARG A 104 1.10 7.43 -2.87
N LEU A 105 1.65 6.29 -2.45
CA LEU A 105 0.88 5.15 -1.91
C LEU A 105 0.19 5.44 -0.55
N ALA A 106 0.17 6.70 -0.11
CA ALA A 106 -0.71 7.15 0.96
C ALA A 106 -2.16 7.38 0.49
N GLY A 107 -2.43 7.34 -0.82
CA GLY A 107 -3.77 7.43 -1.40
C GLY A 107 -4.16 6.16 -2.16
N VAL A 108 -5.43 5.76 -2.05
CA VAL A 108 -5.96 4.51 -2.63
C VAL A 108 -5.80 4.48 -4.16
N GLY A 109 -6.05 5.59 -4.86
CA GLY A 109 -5.85 5.67 -6.31
C GLY A 109 -4.43 5.35 -6.76
N ALA A 110 -3.42 5.71 -5.97
CA ALA A 110 -2.02 5.40 -6.29
C ALA A 110 -1.73 3.89 -6.19
N TRP A 111 -2.38 3.17 -5.26
CA TRP A 111 -2.31 1.71 -5.19
C TRP A 111 -2.90 1.05 -6.41
N LEU A 112 -4.07 1.53 -6.84
CA LEU A 112 -4.76 1.01 -8.00
C LEU A 112 -3.98 1.28 -9.30
N ASP A 113 -3.43 2.49 -9.46
CA ASP A 113 -2.57 2.84 -10.59
C ASP A 113 -1.29 1.99 -10.62
N TRP A 114 -0.68 1.78 -9.46
CA TRP A 114 0.53 0.98 -9.31
C TRP A 114 0.29 -0.50 -9.59
N ALA A 115 -0.83 -1.07 -9.14
CA ALA A 115 -1.13 -2.49 -9.32
C ALA A 115 -1.54 -2.85 -10.76
N GLN A 116 -1.92 -1.87 -11.58
CA GLN A 116 -2.29 -2.06 -12.99
C GLN A 116 -1.14 -1.81 -13.97
N LEU A 117 0.07 -1.50 -13.48
CA LEU A 117 1.21 -1.31 -14.38
C LEU A 117 1.57 -2.63 -15.07
N PRO A 118 2.06 -2.61 -16.32
CA PRO A 118 2.45 -3.83 -17.04
C PRO A 118 3.45 -4.70 -16.26
N GLU A 119 4.38 -4.08 -15.53
CA GLU A 119 5.41 -4.79 -14.79
C GLU A 119 5.01 -5.27 -13.38
N THR A 120 3.89 -4.78 -12.84
CA THR A 120 3.34 -5.29 -11.58
C THR A 120 2.17 -6.23 -11.86
N GLY A 121 1.15 -5.78 -12.59
CA GLY A 121 0.02 -6.61 -13.02
C GLY A 121 -0.72 -7.29 -11.86
N PHE A 122 -0.69 -6.70 -10.66
CA PHE A 122 -1.21 -7.30 -9.43
C PHE A 122 -2.71 -7.06 -9.20
N PHE A 123 -3.35 -6.23 -10.01
CA PHE A 123 -4.76 -5.90 -9.85
C PHE A 123 -5.68 -6.95 -10.52
N TYR A 124 -6.66 -7.42 -9.76
CA TYR A 124 -7.72 -8.31 -10.19
C TYR A 124 -9.06 -7.67 -9.88
N ARG A 125 -9.89 -7.44 -10.90
CA ARG A 125 -11.24 -6.92 -10.71
C ARG A 125 -12.13 -7.98 -10.05
N ASP A 126 -12.95 -7.56 -9.09
CA ASP A 126 -13.85 -8.49 -8.38
C ASP A 126 -14.77 -9.22 -9.37
N LYS A 127 -14.95 -10.54 -9.16
CA LYS A 127 -15.75 -11.47 -9.98
C LYS A 127 -15.33 -11.58 -11.45
N GLN A 128 -14.33 -10.84 -11.90
CA GLN A 128 -13.80 -10.97 -13.24
C GLN A 128 -12.93 -12.23 -13.32
N ASP A 129 -13.07 -12.99 -14.41
CA ASP A 129 -12.24 -14.15 -14.73
C ASP A 129 -12.21 -15.25 -13.64
N GLY A 130 -13.24 -15.29 -12.79
CA GLY A 130 -13.35 -16.25 -11.69
C GLY A 130 -12.36 -16.01 -10.54
N PHE A 131 -11.78 -14.81 -10.42
CA PHE A 131 -10.87 -14.49 -9.33
C PHE A 131 -11.53 -14.68 -7.96
N ASN A 132 -10.86 -15.41 -7.06
CA ASN A 132 -11.28 -15.56 -5.68
C ASN A 132 -10.21 -14.95 -4.76
N PRO A 133 -10.58 -14.01 -3.87
CA PRO A 133 -9.64 -13.41 -2.95
C PRO A 133 -9.09 -14.44 -1.98
N GLU A 134 -7.89 -14.17 -1.47
CA GLU A 134 -7.18 -14.98 -0.50
C GLU A 134 -6.69 -14.12 0.66
N ARG A 135 -6.39 -14.80 1.78
CA ARG A 135 -5.69 -14.17 2.92
C ARG A 135 -4.40 -13.51 2.43
N GLY A 136 -4.23 -12.24 2.77
CA GLY A 136 -3.08 -11.42 2.38
C GLY A 136 -3.24 -10.65 1.07
N ASP A 137 -4.35 -10.84 0.34
CA ASP A 137 -4.73 -9.90 -0.72
C ASP A 137 -5.14 -8.55 -0.11
N ILE A 138 -4.98 -7.48 -0.88
CA ILE A 138 -5.44 -6.14 -0.50
C ILE A 138 -6.74 -5.87 -1.24
N VAL A 139 -7.79 -5.44 -0.56
CA VAL A 139 -9.08 -5.12 -1.16
C VAL A 139 -9.20 -3.62 -1.39
N ILE A 140 -9.71 -3.22 -2.57
CA ILE A 140 -10.02 -1.84 -2.94
C ILE A 140 -11.55 -1.70 -3.02
N TYR A 141 -12.08 -0.66 -2.40
CA TYR A 141 -13.52 -0.38 -2.41
C TYR A 141 -13.85 0.80 -3.33
N GLU A 142 -15.03 0.74 -3.96
CA GLU A 142 -15.63 1.81 -4.75
C GLU A 142 -16.82 2.38 -3.99
N LYS A 143 -16.71 3.63 -3.53
CA LYS A 143 -17.78 4.39 -2.88
C LYS A 143 -18.35 3.71 -1.64
N LEU A 144 -17.48 3.20 -0.78
CA LEU A 144 -17.87 2.59 0.48
C LEU A 144 -18.15 3.64 1.57
N LEU A 145 -17.38 4.72 1.59
CA LEU A 145 -17.36 5.74 2.64
C LEU A 145 -17.73 7.15 2.13
N SER A 146 -17.70 7.36 0.82
CA SER A 146 -17.99 8.63 0.14
C SER A 146 -18.46 8.41 -1.30
N ASP A 147 -18.87 9.46 -2.01
CA ASP A 147 -19.20 9.39 -3.44
C ASP A 147 -17.96 9.39 -4.36
N HIS A 148 -16.76 9.49 -3.79
CA HIS A 148 -15.51 9.44 -4.54
C HIS A 148 -15.17 8.00 -4.95
N SER A 149 -14.58 7.85 -6.14
CA SER A 149 -14.09 6.55 -6.59
C SER A 149 -12.86 6.11 -5.79
N HIS A 150 -12.75 4.81 -5.57
CA HIS A 150 -11.63 4.17 -4.89
C HIS A 150 -11.35 4.79 -3.51
N ASP A 151 -12.38 4.89 -2.68
CA ASP A 151 -12.35 5.70 -1.46
C ASP A 151 -11.82 4.96 -0.23
N HIS A 152 -11.70 3.63 -0.29
CA HIS A 152 -11.20 2.84 0.83
C HIS A 152 -10.38 1.62 0.41
N ILE A 153 -9.54 1.14 1.32
CA ILE A 153 -8.63 0.00 1.12
C ILE A 153 -8.43 -0.76 2.44
N GLY A 154 -8.25 -2.07 2.35
CA GLY A 154 -7.99 -2.94 3.49
C GLY A 154 -7.16 -4.17 3.11
N ILE A 155 -6.76 -4.96 4.12
CA ILE A 155 -6.04 -6.22 3.93
C ILE A 155 -6.98 -7.37 4.28
N VAL A 156 -7.12 -8.34 3.38
CA VAL A 156 -7.94 -9.54 3.56
C VAL A 156 -7.26 -10.48 4.57
N ILE A 157 -7.96 -10.77 5.65
CA ILE A 157 -7.54 -11.69 6.71
C ILE A 157 -8.16 -13.07 6.48
N ALA A 158 -9.43 -13.13 6.11
CA ALA A 158 -10.12 -14.37 5.82
C ALA A 158 -11.20 -14.17 4.78
N CYS A 159 -11.49 -15.22 4.03
CA CYS A 159 -12.58 -15.25 3.07
C CYS A 159 -13.62 -16.26 3.53
N GLU A 160 -14.87 -15.82 3.58
CA GLU A 160 -16.05 -16.66 3.76
C GLU A 160 -16.94 -16.51 2.52
N ASP A 161 -17.99 -17.31 2.41
CA ASP A 161 -18.79 -17.43 1.18
C ASP A 161 -19.29 -16.07 0.66
N ASN A 162 -19.91 -15.25 1.53
CA ASN A 162 -20.49 -13.95 1.18
C ASN A 162 -19.80 -12.74 1.81
N ARG A 163 -18.73 -12.95 2.59
CA ARG A 163 -18.06 -11.88 3.31
C ARG A 163 -16.56 -12.12 3.42
N ILE A 164 -15.81 -11.04 3.52
CA ILE A 164 -14.38 -11.06 3.82
C ILE A 164 -14.15 -10.43 5.18
N ARG A 165 -13.25 -11.01 5.96
CA ARG A 165 -12.73 -10.36 7.17
C ARG A 165 -11.50 -9.56 6.77
N VAL A 166 -11.44 -8.29 7.16
CA VAL A 166 -10.42 -7.34 6.71
C VAL A 166 -9.85 -6.52 7.87
N ALA A 167 -8.56 -6.20 7.80
CA ALA A 167 -7.90 -5.19 8.63
C ALA A 167 -7.87 -3.86 7.87
N GLU A 168 -8.31 -2.80 8.54
CA GLU A 168 -8.41 -1.46 7.96
C GLU A 168 -7.87 -0.40 8.93
N GLY A 169 -7.24 0.63 8.36
CA GLY A 169 -7.05 1.93 9.02
C GLY A 169 -8.18 2.88 8.62
N ASN A 170 -8.43 3.91 9.42
CA ASN A 170 -9.54 4.84 9.23
C ASN A 170 -10.91 4.15 9.02
N LEU A 171 -11.18 3.16 9.86
CA LEU A 171 -12.36 2.33 9.81
C LEU A 171 -13.66 3.15 9.82
N ASP A 172 -14.48 3.02 8.78
CA ASP A 172 -15.76 3.72 8.62
C ASP A 172 -15.69 5.24 8.85
N ASN A 173 -14.57 5.89 8.47
CA ASN A 173 -14.30 7.31 8.77
C ASN A 173 -14.32 7.68 10.27
N LYS A 174 -14.15 6.71 11.16
CA LYS A 174 -14.09 6.93 12.63
C LYS A 174 -12.70 7.29 13.13
N ASN A 175 -11.74 7.50 12.22
CA ASN A 175 -10.35 7.83 12.51
C ASN A 175 -9.66 6.82 13.46
N CYS A 176 -10.00 5.52 13.35
CA CYS A 176 -9.37 4.44 14.11
C CYS A 176 -9.02 3.24 13.23
N SER A 177 -8.17 2.33 13.70
CA SER A 177 -7.98 1.01 13.07
C SER A 177 -8.96 -0.03 13.59
N GLY A 178 -9.19 -1.08 12.83
CA GLY A 178 -9.91 -2.24 13.33
C GLY A 178 -9.98 -3.40 12.35
N VAL A 179 -10.55 -4.50 12.83
CA VAL A 179 -10.86 -5.70 12.04
C VAL A 179 -12.37 -5.88 12.01
N LEU A 180 -12.92 -6.12 10.83
CA LEU A 180 -14.35 -6.31 10.64
C LEU A 180 -14.65 -7.21 9.44
N TYR A 181 -15.93 -7.54 9.29
CA TYR A 181 -16.45 -8.19 8.09
C TYR A 181 -17.01 -7.17 7.12
N ARG A 182 -16.67 -7.33 5.84
CA ARG A 182 -17.24 -6.59 4.71
C ARG A 182 -17.97 -7.58 3.80
N ASP A 183 -19.15 -7.21 3.34
CA ASP A 183 -19.92 -7.99 2.37
C ASP A 183 -19.19 -8.00 1.02
N ARG A 184 -19.08 -9.17 0.38
CA ARG A 184 -18.42 -9.31 -0.92
C ARG A 184 -19.21 -8.68 -2.06
N ASP A 185 -20.52 -8.53 -1.90
CA ASP A 185 -21.39 -7.95 -2.91
C ASP A 185 -21.56 -6.43 -2.77
N HIS A 186 -20.91 -5.82 -1.76
CA HIS A 186 -21.05 -4.40 -1.45
C HIS A 186 -19.76 -3.62 -1.69
N CYS A 187 -19.80 -2.75 -2.70
CA CYS A 187 -18.77 -1.73 -2.97
C CYS A 187 -17.34 -2.27 -3.15
N ILE A 188 -17.12 -3.57 -3.39
CA ILE A 188 -15.79 -4.09 -3.75
C ILE A 188 -15.50 -3.74 -5.22
N PHE A 189 -14.39 -3.03 -5.45
CA PHE A 189 -13.90 -2.74 -6.80
C PHE A 189 -13.04 -3.88 -7.33
N GLY A 190 -12.16 -4.40 -6.49
CA GLY A 190 -11.24 -5.48 -6.82
C GLY A 190 -10.20 -5.69 -5.74
N TYR A 191 -9.19 -6.51 -6.07
CA TYR A 191 -8.14 -6.91 -5.16
C TYR A 191 -6.76 -6.68 -5.80
N ILE A 192 -5.77 -6.47 -4.96
CA ILE A 192 -4.36 -6.41 -5.33
C ILE A 192 -3.68 -7.61 -4.67
N ARG A 193 -3.17 -8.53 -5.49
CA ARG A 193 -2.40 -9.70 -5.04
C ARG A 193 -0.92 -9.47 -5.37
N ILE A 194 -0.18 -8.99 -4.37
CA ILE A 194 1.25 -8.72 -4.52
C ILE A 194 2.01 -10.04 -4.54
N ASP A 195 2.84 -10.24 -5.55
CA ASP A 195 3.69 -11.43 -5.65
C ASP A 195 4.63 -11.57 -4.44
N ASN A 196 4.79 -12.81 -3.96
CA ASN A 196 5.62 -13.11 -2.78
C ASN A 196 7.11 -12.87 -3.01
N GLY A 197 7.56 -12.72 -4.26
CA GLY A 197 8.90 -12.31 -4.67
C GLY A 197 9.04 -10.80 -4.92
N TYR A 198 7.95 -10.03 -4.92
CA TYR A 198 8.02 -8.60 -5.20
C TYR A 198 8.89 -7.83 -4.20
N CYS A 199 9.84 -7.06 -4.73
CA CYS A 199 10.69 -6.16 -3.97
C CYS A 199 10.96 -4.94 -4.84
N PHE A 200 10.41 -3.78 -4.45
CA PHE A 200 10.74 -2.54 -5.12
C PHE A 200 12.19 -2.13 -4.83
N ASN A 201 12.97 -1.96 -5.89
CA ASN A 201 14.30 -1.35 -5.85
C ASN A 201 14.36 -0.25 -6.92
N PHE A 202 14.82 0.93 -6.56
CA PHE A 202 14.96 2.07 -7.48
C PHE A 202 16.38 2.60 -7.41
N ASP A 203 17.10 2.44 -8.51
CA ASP A 203 18.49 2.88 -8.69
C ASP A 203 18.60 4.32 -9.20
N GLY A 204 17.48 5.04 -9.28
CA GLY A 204 17.39 6.38 -9.88
C GLY A 204 16.85 6.39 -11.31
N GLU A 205 16.75 5.21 -11.96
CA GLU A 205 16.21 5.07 -13.31
C GLU A 205 14.99 4.16 -13.32
N TYR A 206 13.96 4.56 -14.06
CA TYR A 206 12.80 3.70 -14.26
C TYR A 206 13.00 2.81 -15.49
N LYS A 207 13.08 1.50 -15.27
CA LYS A 207 13.23 0.48 -16.32
C LYS A 207 12.00 -0.43 -16.30
N PRO A 208 10.93 -0.12 -17.06
CA PRO A 208 9.75 -0.99 -17.11
C PRO A 208 10.15 -2.36 -17.65
N ILE A 209 9.64 -3.43 -17.04
CA ILE A 209 9.77 -4.79 -17.57
C ILE A 209 8.92 -4.85 -18.84
N ARG A 210 9.52 -5.31 -19.95
CA ARG A 210 8.84 -5.48 -21.24
C ARG A 210 8.20 -6.84 -21.36
#